data_AF-A0A3A1YBB8-F1
#
_entry.id   AF-A0A3A1YBB8-F1
#
_cell.length_a   1.000
_cell.length_b   1.000
_cell.length_c   1.000
_cell.angle_alpha   90.00
_cell.angle_beta   90.00
_cell.angle_gamma   90.00
#
_symmetry.space_group_name_H-M   'P 1'
#
loop_
_entity.id
_entity.type
_entity.pdbx_description
1 polymer ?
#
loop_
_entity_poly.entity_id
_entity_poly.type
_entity_poly.pdbx_seq_one_letter_code
_entity_poly.pdbx_strand_id
1 'polypeptide(L)'
;MKLSKIFYQTLAVTSVVASMFWSQQAQARVWFHYSTVEQNVMLQSWQLTQELDTYANKDLAIGELFEIIARIPYLNNVKVTREGEDIQTSVDLNIIGDYLKKYCPVDKENPVDLTRYGCANVLTMFNLRYLLGQNNLSQYYDIPYVKRTATAKKDQKTLALLKGVEVADFKDLYISQADINNLEIAKYLKQVYKVNLVPNPNVKLPEGATMPGVSKPAS
;
A
#
# COMPACT_ATOMS: atom_id res chain seq x y z
N MET A 1 -18.23 -9.45 8.54
CA MET A 1 -17.40 -10.65 8.34
C MET A 1 -15.95 -10.28 8.69
N LYS A 2 -15.29 -10.96 9.62
CA LYS A 2 -14.00 -10.52 10.19
C LYS A 2 -12.87 -10.65 9.15
N LEU A 3 -12.30 -9.50 8.73
CA LEU A 3 -11.13 -9.36 7.85
C LEU A 3 -9.93 -10.24 8.27
N SER A 4 -9.87 -10.64 9.54
CA SER A 4 -8.84 -11.53 10.08
C SER A 4 -8.82 -12.92 9.43
N LYS A 5 -9.95 -13.47 8.96
CA LYS A 5 -9.96 -14.81 8.34
C LYS A 5 -9.34 -14.85 6.94
N ILE A 6 -9.40 -13.75 6.20
CA ILE A 6 -8.75 -13.62 4.87
C ILE A 6 -7.23 -13.52 5.03
N PHE A 7 -6.78 -12.89 6.13
CA PHE A 7 -5.36 -12.68 6.45
C PHE A 7 -4.64 -13.98 6.86
N TYR A 8 -5.27 -14.83 7.68
CA TYR A 8 -4.68 -16.13 8.06
C TYR A 8 -4.56 -17.11 6.88
N GLN A 9 -5.40 -16.97 5.85
CA GLN A 9 -5.30 -17.78 4.63
C GLN A 9 -4.28 -17.23 3.62
N THR A 10 -3.87 -15.96 3.72
CA THR A 10 -2.87 -15.34 2.83
C THR A 10 -1.44 -15.48 3.35
N LEU A 11 -1.24 -15.54 4.67
CA LEU A 11 0.08 -15.83 5.27
C LEU A 11 0.58 -17.25 4.99
N ALA A 12 -0.32 -18.21 4.73
CA ALA A 12 0.03 -19.57 4.34
C ALA A 12 0.53 -19.69 2.87
N VAL A 13 0.48 -18.61 2.08
CA VAL A 13 0.93 -18.56 0.68
C VAL A 13 2.26 -17.79 0.57
N THR A 14 3.14 -17.92 1.57
CA THR A 14 4.50 -17.34 1.53
C THR A 14 5.58 -18.32 1.08
N SER A 15 5.23 -19.57 0.75
CA SER A 15 6.21 -20.59 0.33
C SER A 15 6.17 -21.00 -1.16
N VAL A 16 5.38 -20.36 -2.02
CA VAL A 16 5.27 -20.79 -3.45
C VAL A 16 5.71 -19.71 -4.47
N VAL A 17 5.94 -18.47 -4.07
CA VAL A 17 6.27 -17.39 -5.06
C VAL A 17 7.75 -17.38 -5.47
N ALA A 18 8.59 -18.26 -4.92
CA ALA A 18 10.03 -18.29 -5.20
C ALA A 18 10.42 -18.91 -6.56
N SER A 19 9.50 -19.47 -7.34
CA SER A 19 9.85 -20.21 -8.56
C SER A 19 9.15 -19.75 -9.85
N MET A 20 8.54 -18.57 -9.89
CA MET A 20 7.86 -18.06 -11.09
C MET A 20 8.53 -16.82 -11.69
N PHE A 21 9.86 -16.84 -11.78
CA PHE A 21 10.55 -16.04 -12.76
C PHE A 21 11.18 -17.02 -13.74
N TRP A 22 10.51 -17.21 -14.87
CA TRP A 22 11.05 -17.53 -16.21
C TRP A 22 9.91 -18.12 -17.07
N SER A 23 9.09 -17.25 -17.66
CA SER A 23 8.45 -17.61 -18.93
C SER A 23 8.20 -16.36 -19.76
N GLN A 24 8.55 -16.51 -21.03
CA GLN A 24 8.65 -15.53 -22.08
C GLN A 24 7.40 -14.66 -22.29
N GLN A 25 7.67 -13.48 -22.86
CA GLN A 25 6.72 -12.60 -23.52
C GLN A 25 5.77 -13.39 -24.43
N ALA A 26 4.53 -13.59 -23.98
CA ALA A 26 3.41 -13.81 -24.88
C ALA A 26 2.39 -12.71 -24.58
N GLN A 27 2.43 -11.64 -25.38
CA GLN A 27 1.31 -10.71 -25.50
C GLN A 27 0.13 -11.45 -26.14
N ALA A 28 -0.53 -12.34 -25.38
CA ALA A 28 -1.84 -12.81 -25.76
C ALA A 28 -2.78 -11.60 -25.60
N ARG A 29 -3.08 -10.92 -26.71
CA ARG A 29 -4.22 -10.00 -26.82
C ARG A 29 -5.50 -10.82 -26.67
N VAL A 30 -5.79 -11.22 -25.44
CA VAL A 30 -7.09 -11.77 -25.09
C VAL A 30 -8.03 -10.59 -24.97
N TRP A 31 -8.96 -10.50 -25.91
CA TRP A 31 -10.06 -9.54 -25.87
C TRP A 31 -11.02 -9.95 -24.77
N PHE A 32 -10.70 -9.57 -23.54
CA PHE A 32 -11.62 -9.66 -22.43
C PHE A 32 -12.57 -8.46 -22.47
N HIS A 33 -13.89 -8.71 -22.45
CA HIS A 33 -14.89 -7.67 -22.21
C HIS A 33 -14.85 -7.25 -20.74
N TYR A 34 -13.86 -6.45 -20.39
CA TYR A 34 -13.77 -5.79 -19.10
C TYR A 34 -14.63 -4.53 -19.09
N SER A 35 -15.27 -4.24 -17.95
CA SER A 35 -15.77 -2.89 -17.70
C SER A 35 -14.62 -1.88 -17.65
N THR A 36 -14.86 -0.60 -17.93
CA THR A 36 -13.82 0.45 -17.86
C THR A 36 -13.15 0.50 -16.48
N VAL A 37 -13.92 0.29 -15.40
CA VAL A 37 -13.39 0.25 -14.03
C VAL A 37 -12.43 -0.92 -13.85
N GLU A 38 -12.81 -2.09 -14.36
CA GLU A 38 -11.98 -3.30 -14.28
C GLU A 38 -10.69 -3.16 -15.08
N GLN A 39 -10.75 -2.61 -16.29
CA GLN A 39 -9.54 -2.32 -17.08
C GLN A 39 -8.59 -1.41 -16.32
N ASN A 40 -9.10 -0.36 -15.69
CA ASN A 40 -8.28 0.60 -14.96
C ASN A 40 -7.67 -0.01 -13.70
N VAL A 41 -8.42 -0.82 -12.94
CA VAL A 41 -7.87 -1.52 -11.77
C VAL A 41 -6.75 -2.47 -12.18
N MET A 42 -6.97 -3.26 -13.24
CA MET A 42 -5.98 -4.21 -13.74
C MET A 42 -4.73 -3.49 -14.26
N LEU A 43 -4.89 -2.44 -15.05
CA LEU A 43 -3.79 -1.63 -15.58
C LEU A 43 -2.96 -1.01 -14.44
N GLN A 44 -3.63 -0.38 -13.47
CA GLN A 44 -2.93 0.24 -12.34
C GLN A 44 -2.24 -0.80 -11.45
N SER A 45 -2.83 -1.97 -11.26
CA SER A 45 -2.21 -3.07 -10.50
C SER A 45 -0.93 -3.59 -11.15
N TRP A 46 -0.95 -3.69 -12.48
CA TRP A 46 0.20 -4.08 -13.27
C TRP A 46 1.28 -2.99 -13.27
N GLN A 47 0.90 -1.72 -13.46
CA GLN A 47 1.82 -0.58 -13.41
C GLN A 47 2.54 -0.49 -12.06
N LEU A 48 1.82 -0.66 -10.96
CA LEU A 48 2.40 -0.68 -9.61
C LEU A 48 3.44 -1.80 -9.46
N THR A 49 3.10 -3.01 -9.92
CA THR A 49 4.00 -4.16 -9.86
C THR A 49 5.27 -3.91 -10.67
N GLN A 50 5.12 -3.44 -11.91
CA GLN A 50 6.26 -3.09 -12.77
C GLN A 50 7.13 -2.00 -12.16
N GLU A 51 6.54 -0.98 -11.55
CA GLU A 51 7.28 0.10 -10.92
C GLU A 51 8.09 -0.42 -9.71
N LEU A 52 7.50 -1.25 -8.86
CA LEU A 52 8.22 -1.88 -7.75
C LEU A 52 9.34 -2.82 -8.22
N ASP A 53 9.14 -3.56 -9.32
CA ASP A 53 10.16 -4.43 -9.91
C ASP A 53 11.41 -3.64 -10.36
N THR A 54 11.27 -2.36 -10.73
CA THR A 54 12.43 -1.52 -11.10
C THR A 54 13.40 -1.27 -9.93
N TYR A 55 12.92 -1.46 -8.70
CA TYR A 55 13.68 -1.36 -7.44
C TYR A 55 14.18 -2.72 -6.92
N ALA A 56 14.03 -3.81 -7.68
CA ALA A 56 14.50 -5.11 -7.25
C ALA A 56 16.00 -5.10 -6.92
N ASN A 57 16.34 -5.53 -5.71
CA ASN A 57 17.69 -5.51 -5.12
C ASN A 57 18.29 -4.11 -4.96
N LYS A 58 17.45 -3.07 -4.90
CA LYS A 58 17.85 -1.68 -4.64
C LYS A 58 17.20 -1.17 -3.37
N ASP A 59 17.77 -0.09 -2.87
CA ASP A 59 17.16 0.71 -1.81
C ASP A 59 16.02 1.56 -2.41
N LEU A 60 14.92 1.65 -1.68
CA LEU A 60 13.78 2.51 -1.97
C LEU A 60 13.50 3.35 -0.73
N ALA A 61 13.49 4.68 -0.87
CA ALA A 61 13.16 5.54 0.25
C ALA A 61 11.66 5.43 0.60
N ILE A 62 11.30 5.51 1.88
CA ILE A 62 9.90 5.41 2.31
C ILE A 62 9.00 6.48 1.65
N GLY A 63 9.52 7.70 1.47
CA GLY A 63 8.78 8.76 0.79
C GLY A 63 8.54 8.46 -0.69
N GLU A 64 9.49 7.80 -1.36
CA GLU A 64 9.35 7.38 -2.76
C GLU A 64 8.34 6.24 -2.89
N LEU A 65 8.32 5.28 -1.95
CA LEU A 65 7.27 4.27 -1.89
C LEU A 65 5.88 4.92 -1.80
N PHE A 66 5.72 5.96 -0.96
CA PHE A 66 4.47 6.69 -0.83
C PHE A 66 4.09 7.42 -2.13
N GLU A 67 5.04 8.02 -2.85
CA GLU A 67 4.79 8.62 -4.17
C GLU A 67 4.38 7.59 -5.24
N ILE A 68 4.95 6.38 -5.22
CA ILE A 68 4.54 5.27 -6.09
C ILE A 68 3.08 4.90 -5.80
N ILE A 69 2.74 4.68 -4.53
CA ILE A 69 1.39 4.26 -4.13
C ILE A 69 0.37 5.38 -4.39
N ALA A 70 0.74 6.65 -4.17
CA ALA A 70 -0.12 7.82 -4.40
C ALA A 70 -0.62 7.95 -5.84
N ARG A 71 0.14 7.42 -6.81
CA ARG A 71 -0.22 7.42 -8.24
C ARG A 71 -1.30 6.40 -8.61
N ILE A 72 -1.77 5.62 -7.66
CA ILE A 72 -2.76 4.56 -7.86
C ILE A 72 -4.10 4.94 -7.21
N PRO A 73 -5.00 5.66 -7.92
CA PRO A 73 -6.27 6.15 -7.37
C PRO A 73 -7.09 5.12 -6.59
N TYR A 74 -7.17 3.87 -7.08
CA TYR A 74 -7.99 2.84 -6.43
C TYR A 74 -7.44 2.37 -5.08
N LEU A 75 -6.14 2.55 -4.79
CA LEU A 75 -5.58 2.28 -3.44
C LEU A 75 -5.88 3.42 -2.45
N ASN A 76 -6.21 4.60 -2.97
CA ASN A 76 -6.19 5.83 -2.20
C ASN A 76 -7.57 6.48 -2.10
N ASN A 77 -8.62 5.67 -2.11
CA ASN A 77 -9.95 6.12 -1.75
C ASN A 77 -10.04 6.30 -0.23
N VAL A 78 -9.43 7.37 0.26
CA VAL A 78 -9.31 7.72 1.68
C VAL A 78 -10.35 8.76 2.04
N LYS A 79 -11.09 8.51 3.12
CA LYS A 79 -11.99 9.46 3.76
C LYS A 79 -11.37 9.91 5.07
N VAL A 80 -11.48 11.21 5.34
CA VAL A 80 -11.00 11.81 6.58
C VAL A 80 -12.19 12.31 7.38
N THR A 81 -12.19 11.99 8.66
CA THR A 81 -13.13 12.50 9.65
C THR A 81 -12.36 13.18 10.78
N ARG A 82 -13.00 14.16 11.41
CA ARG A 82 -12.46 14.86 12.58
C ARG A 82 -13.43 14.69 13.74
N GLU A 83 -12.93 14.17 14.85
CA GLU A 83 -13.65 14.01 16.11
C GLU A 83 -12.90 14.83 17.18
N GLY A 84 -13.35 16.06 17.42
CA GLY A 84 -12.62 17.00 18.27
C GLY A 84 -11.28 17.43 17.63
N GLU A 85 -10.18 17.20 18.34
CA GLU A 85 -8.82 17.46 17.84
C GLU A 85 -8.25 16.29 17.04
N ASP A 86 -8.86 15.11 17.16
CA ASP A 86 -8.35 13.89 16.52
C ASP A 86 -8.78 13.80 15.05
N ILE A 87 -7.81 13.50 14.18
CA ILE A 87 -8.05 13.16 12.79
C ILE A 87 -8.03 11.65 12.62
N GLN A 88 -9.09 11.12 12.04
CA GLN A 88 -9.20 9.71 11.69
C GLN A 88 -9.27 9.56 10.17
N THR A 89 -8.62 8.52 9.66
CA THR A 89 -8.66 8.16 8.24
C THR A 89 -9.31 6.80 8.07
N SER A 90 -10.07 6.63 7.00
CA SER A 90 -10.67 5.35 6.62
C SER A 90 -10.49 5.11 5.13
N VAL A 91 -10.23 3.87 4.77
CA VAL A 91 -9.86 3.48 3.41
C VAL A 91 -10.95 2.59 2.85
N ASP A 92 -11.52 2.97 1.71
CA ASP A 92 -12.47 2.14 1.00
C ASP A 92 -11.76 1.23 0.00
N LEU A 93 -11.63 -0.04 0.38
CA LEU A 93 -11.03 -1.10 -0.44
C LEU A 93 -12.06 -1.97 -1.15
N ASN A 94 -13.36 -1.62 -1.14
CA ASN A 94 -14.40 -2.51 -1.65
C ASN A 94 -14.21 -2.86 -3.14
N ILE A 95 -13.90 -1.86 -3.96
CA ILE A 95 -13.68 -2.06 -5.41
C ILE A 95 -12.55 -3.06 -5.66
N ILE A 96 -11.40 -2.89 -5.00
CA ILE A 96 -10.26 -3.81 -5.14
C ILE A 96 -10.61 -5.18 -4.55
N GLY A 97 -11.28 -5.22 -3.41
CA GLY A 97 -11.71 -6.45 -2.74
C GLY A 97 -12.65 -7.29 -3.59
N ASP A 98 -13.51 -6.68 -4.41
CA ASP A 98 -14.39 -7.41 -5.31
C ASP A 98 -13.62 -8.03 -6.49
N TYR A 99 -12.65 -7.31 -7.05
CA TYR A 99 -11.75 -7.88 -8.06
C TYR A 99 -10.82 -8.95 -7.47
N LEU A 100 -10.39 -8.82 -6.21
CA LEU A 100 -9.65 -9.86 -5.52
C LEU A 100 -10.45 -11.17 -5.46
N LYS A 101 -11.72 -11.11 -5.06
CA LYS A 101 -12.61 -12.29 -5.06
C LYS A 101 -12.81 -12.87 -6.46
N LYS A 102 -12.92 -12.00 -7.48
CA LYS A 102 -13.12 -12.40 -8.87
C LYS A 102 -11.91 -13.13 -9.46
N TYR A 103 -10.70 -12.62 -9.20
CA TYR A 103 -9.47 -13.11 -9.83
C TYR A 103 -8.69 -14.12 -8.98
N CYS A 104 -8.82 -14.04 -7.65
CA CYS A 104 -8.25 -14.97 -6.68
C CYS A 104 -9.35 -15.71 -5.92
N PRO A 105 -10.25 -16.47 -6.60
CA PRO A 105 -11.26 -17.24 -5.89
C PRO A 105 -10.56 -18.28 -5.00
N VAL A 106 -10.80 -18.20 -3.70
CA VAL A 106 -10.39 -19.22 -2.75
C VAL A 106 -11.46 -20.31 -2.79
N ASP A 107 -11.20 -21.39 -3.53
CA ASP A 107 -12.00 -22.60 -3.41
C ASP A 107 -11.41 -23.48 -2.28
N LYS A 108 -12.27 -24.18 -1.54
CA LYS A 108 -11.83 -25.07 -0.45
C LYS A 108 -10.99 -26.24 -0.96
N GLU A 109 -11.09 -26.53 -2.26
CA GLU A 109 -10.43 -27.69 -2.89
C GLU A 109 -9.18 -27.33 -3.70
N ASN A 110 -8.97 -26.06 -4.03
CA ASN A 110 -7.82 -25.62 -4.83
C ASN A 110 -7.12 -24.40 -4.21
N PRO A 111 -5.79 -24.42 -4.05
CA PRO A 111 -5.05 -23.24 -3.61
C PRO A 111 -5.21 -22.10 -4.63
N VAL A 112 -5.05 -20.86 -4.17
CA VAL A 112 -5.13 -19.67 -5.02
C VAL A 112 -4.17 -19.82 -6.20
N ASP A 113 -4.72 -19.86 -7.41
CA ASP A 113 -3.93 -19.86 -8.64
C ASP A 113 -3.37 -18.46 -8.90
N LEU A 114 -2.17 -18.21 -8.33
CA LEU A 114 -1.43 -16.96 -8.50
C LEU A 114 -0.96 -16.73 -9.95
N THR A 115 -0.99 -17.76 -10.81
CA THR A 115 -0.56 -17.65 -12.21
C THR A 115 -1.62 -16.99 -13.10
N ARG A 116 -2.86 -16.89 -12.61
CA ARG A 116 -3.88 -16.09 -13.30
C ARG A 116 -3.43 -14.64 -13.31
N TYR A 117 -3.24 -14.10 -14.52
CA TYR A 117 -2.69 -12.77 -14.82
C TYR A 117 -3.31 -11.58 -14.05
N GLY A 118 -4.48 -11.74 -13.44
CA GLY A 118 -5.09 -10.73 -12.55
C GLY A 118 -4.84 -10.94 -11.06
N CYS A 119 -4.68 -12.18 -10.62
CA CYS A 119 -4.68 -12.50 -9.19
C CYS A 119 -3.48 -11.91 -8.47
N ALA A 120 -2.26 -12.18 -8.95
CA ALA A 120 -1.03 -11.68 -8.31
C ALA A 120 -0.99 -10.14 -8.22
N ASN A 121 -1.40 -9.45 -9.28
CA ASN A 121 -1.37 -7.98 -9.33
C ASN A 121 -2.40 -7.34 -8.40
N VAL A 122 -3.65 -7.84 -8.43
CA VAL A 122 -4.73 -7.33 -7.55
C VAL A 122 -4.44 -7.66 -6.09
N LEU A 123 -3.90 -8.86 -5.81
CA LEU A 123 -3.47 -9.26 -4.47
C LEU A 123 -2.34 -8.36 -3.95
N THR A 124 -1.37 -8.01 -4.80
CA THR A 124 -0.30 -7.06 -4.45
C THR A 124 -0.86 -5.71 -4.06
N MET A 125 -1.70 -5.13 -4.92
CA MET A 125 -2.39 -3.86 -4.63
C MET A 125 -3.11 -3.92 -3.29
N PHE A 126 -3.91 -4.97 -3.07
CA PHE A 126 -4.65 -5.15 -1.83
C PHE A 126 -3.72 -5.27 -0.61
N ASN A 127 -2.67 -6.08 -0.69
CA ASN A 127 -1.71 -6.29 0.39
C ASN A 127 -0.95 -5.02 0.73
N LEU A 128 -0.45 -4.27 -0.26
CA LEU A 128 0.25 -3.00 -0.01
C LEU A 128 -0.64 -2.03 0.74
N ARG A 129 -1.90 -1.85 0.30
CA ARG A 129 -2.78 -0.91 0.97
C ARG A 129 -3.23 -1.39 2.34
N TYR A 130 -3.49 -2.68 2.48
CA TYR A 130 -3.83 -3.29 3.76
C TYR A 130 -2.70 -3.12 4.77
N LEU A 131 -1.44 -3.40 4.38
CA LEU A 131 -0.26 -3.25 5.22
C LEU A 131 0.04 -1.79 5.57
N LEU A 132 -0.16 -0.85 4.63
CA LEU A 132 -0.13 0.60 4.94
C LEU A 132 -1.23 1.01 5.92
N GLY A 133 -2.38 0.35 5.88
CA GLY A 133 -3.50 0.60 6.78
C GLY A 133 -3.31 0.01 8.18
N GLN A 134 -2.28 -0.82 8.40
CA GLN A 134 -1.94 -1.34 9.72
C GLN A 134 -1.01 -0.36 10.47
N ASN A 135 -1.36 -0.08 11.74
CA ASN A 135 -0.59 0.73 12.70
C ASN A 135 -0.41 2.23 12.33
N ASN A 136 0.32 2.95 13.21
CA ASN A 136 0.58 4.41 13.20
C ASN A 136 1.14 4.98 11.88
N LEU A 137 1.45 4.16 10.88
CA LEU A 137 1.92 4.56 9.56
C LEU A 137 0.84 5.14 8.66
N SER A 138 -0.41 4.69 8.82
CA SER A 138 -1.49 5.09 7.92
C SER A 138 -1.64 6.60 7.88
N GLN A 139 -1.54 7.28 9.02
CA GLN A 139 -1.65 8.73 9.11
C GLN A 139 -0.51 9.48 8.40
N TYR A 140 0.72 8.96 8.46
CA TYR A 140 1.88 9.55 7.77
C TYR A 140 1.78 9.45 6.24
N TYR A 141 0.91 8.60 5.72
CA TYR A 141 0.60 8.51 4.30
C TYR A 141 -0.73 9.19 3.93
N ASP A 142 -1.81 8.83 4.62
CA ASP A 142 -3.18 9.20 4.30
C ASP A 142 -3.41 10.71 4.41
N ILE A 143 -2.91 11.35 5.47
CA ILE A 143 -3.13 12.79 5.69
C ILE A 143 -2.41 13.63 4.63
N PRO A 144 -1.10 13.43 4.34
CA PRO A 144 -0.44 14.12 3.23
C PRO A 144 -1.09 13.84 1.87
N TYR A 145 -1.44 12.58 1.58
CA TYR A 145 -2.12 12.23 0.33
C TYR A 145 -3.44 12.99 0.16
N VAL A 146 -4.28 12.99 1.20
CA VAL A 146 -5.59 13.66 1.17
C VAL A 146 -5.41 15.17 1.05
N LYS A 147 -4.47 15.78 1.79
CA LYS A 147 -4.18 17.21 1.68
C LYS A 147 -3.75 17.61 0.27
N ARG A 148 -2.82 16.86 -0.33
CA ARG A 148 -2.34 17.09 -1.70
C ARG A 148 -3.47 16.99 -2.71
N THR A 149 -4.31 15.97 -2.58
CA THR A 149 -5.47 15.74 -3.45
C THR A 149 -6.53 16.84 -3.30
N ALA A 150 -6.86 17.21 -2.06
CA ALA A 150 -7.84 18.26 -1.76
C ALA A 150 -7.36 19.62 -2.26
N THR A 151 -6.05 19.91 -2.12
CA THR A 151 -5.44 21.14 -2.67
C THR A 151 -5.53 21.17 -4.19
N ALA A 152 -5.13 20.09 -4.87
CA ALA A 152 -5.20 20.00 -6.33
C ALA A 152 -6.64 20.14 -6.87
N LYS A 153 -7.63 19.57 -6.16
CA LYS A 153 -9.04 19.64 -6.52
C LYS A 153 -9.77 20.88 -6.01
N LYS A 154 -9.09 21.75 -5.24
CA LYS A 154 -9.69 22.90 -4.54
C LYS A 154 -10.88 22.51 -3.64
N ASP A 155 -10.83 21.34 -3.01
CA ASP A 155 -11.87 20.84 -2.09
C ASP A 155 -11.77 21.53 -0.73
N GLN A 156 -12.49 22.64 -0.59
CA GLN A 156 -12.48 23.46 0.63
C GLN A 156 -13.02 22.72 1.86
N LYS A 157 -13.93 21.76 1.68
CA LYS A 157 -14.52 21.01 2.80
C LYS A 157 -13.47 20.13 3.45
N THR A 158 -12.73 19.37 2.64
CA THR A 158 -11.65 18.51 3.13
C THR A 158 -10.48 19.34 3.67
N LEU A 159 -10.12 20.46 3.02
CA LEU A 159 -9.07 21.35 3.53
C LEU A 159 -9.44 21.97 4.90
N ALA A 160 -10.71 22.31 5.11
CA ALA A 160 -11.18 22.81 6.41
C ALA A 160 -11.05 21.75 7.53
N LEU A 161 -11.27 20.47 7.22
CA LEU A 161 -11.07 19.35 8.16
C LEU A 161 -9.60 19.12 8.52
N LEU A 162 -8.66 19.58 7.70
CA LEU A 162 -7.22 19.48 7.96
C LEU A 162 -6.63 20.77 8.54
N LYS A 163 -7.44 21.82 8.72
CA LYS A 163 -6.98 23.11 9.26
C LYS A 163 -6.39 22.90 10.66
N GLY A 164 -5.18 23.42 10.87
CA GLY A 164 -4.44 23.29 12.13
C GLY A 164 -3.59 22.02 12.25
N VAL A 165 -3.63 21.11 11.26
CA VAL A 165 -2.74 19.94 11.25
C VAL A 165 -1.49 20.26 10.45
N GLU A 166 -0.34 20.05 11.07
CA GLU A 166 0.94 20.05 10.38
C GLU A 166 1.04 18.78 9.53
N VAL A 167 1.26 18.96 8.23
CA VAL A 167 1.28 17.86 7.27
C VAL A 167 2.59 17.95 6.51
N ALA A 168 3.50 17.03 6.79
CA ALA A 168 4.76 16.87 6.10
C ALA A 168 4.54 16.33 4.68
N ASP A 169 5.43 16.67 3.75
CA ASP A 169 5.52 15.96 2.47
C ASP A 169 6.15 14.58 2.69
N PHE A 170 5.88 13.62 1.80
CA PHE A 170 6.41 12.25 1.93
C PHE A 170 7.94 12.19 2.03
N LYS A 171 8.64 13.08 1.31
CA LYS A 171 10.10 13.20 1.32
C LYS A 171 10.67 13.75 2.64
N ASP A 172 9.84 14.44 3.44
CA ASP A 172 10.23 15.10 4.69
C ASP A 172 9.89 14.24 5.91
N LEU A 173 9.25 13.08 5.70
CA LEU A 173 8.95 12.13 6.76
C LEU A 173 10.24 11.58 7.36
N TYR A 174 10.39 11.73 8.67
CA TYR A 174 11.43 11.05 9.43
C TYR A 174 10.92 9.71 9.96
N ILE A 175 11.65 8.64 9.66
CA ILE A 175 11.49 7.32 10.27
C ILE A 175 12.87 6.66 10.33
N SER A 176 13.22 6.05 11.46
CA SER A 176 14.52 5.40 11.58
C SER A 176 14.56 4.07 10.80
N GLN A 177 15.76 3.59 10.46
CA GLN A 177 15.89 2.26 9.85
C GLN A 177 15.38 1.16 10.79
N ALA A 178 15.56 1.31 12.10
CA ALA A 178 15.07 0.36 13.10
C ALA A 178 13.53 0.27 13.07
N ASP A 179 12.86 1.42 12.98
CA ASP A 179 11.40 1.47 12.86
C ASP A 179 10.93 0.88 11.54
N ILE A 180 11.60 1.19 10.42
CA ILE A 180 11.29 0.61 9.11
C ILE A 180 11.37 -0.92 9.13
N ASN A 181 12.40 -1.48 9.77
CA ASN A 181 12.60 -2.93 9.83
C ASN A 181 11.48 -3.65 10.60
N ASN A 182 10.77 -2.94 11.47
CA ASN A 182 9.62 -3.46 12.22
C ASN A 182 8.31 -3.42 11.42
N LEU A 183 8.29 -2.76 10.25
CA LEU A 183 7.08 -2.63 9.43
C LEU A 183 6.80 -3.89 8.62
N GLU A 184 5.57 -4.38 8.68
CA GLU A 184 5.14 -5.53 7.86
C GLU A 184 5.22 -5.22 6.35
N ILE A 185 4.98 -3.97 5.95
CA ILE A 185 5.17 -3.56 4.54
C ILE A 185 6.63 -3.66 4.09
N ALA A 186 7.60 -3.36 4.96
CA ALA A 186 9.02 -3.49 4.63
C ALA A 186 9.41 -4.96 4.45
N LYS A 187 8.91 -5.85 5.32
CA LYS A 187 9.10 -7.31 5.19
C LYS A 187 8.49 -7.83 3.89
N TYR A 188 7.26 -7.42 3.57
CA TYR A 188 6.56 -7.79 2.35
C TYR A 188 7.34 -7.36 1.10
N LEU A 189 7.76 -6.09 1.02
CA LEU A 189 8.54 -5.58 -0.11
C LEU A 189 9.88 -6.31 -0.29
N LYS A 190 10.56 -6.63 0.82
CA LYS A 190 11.80 -7.40 0.78
C LYS A 190 11.59 -8.84 0.29
N GLN A 191 10.51 -9.49 0.72
CA GLN A 191 10.22 -10.88 0.33
C GLN A 191 9.74 -11.01 -1.10
N VAL A 192 8.84 -10.13 -1.54
CA VAL A 192 8.16 -10.24 -2.84
C VAL A 192 8.95 -9.55 -3.95
N TYR A 193 9.49 -8.36 -3.68
CA TYR A 193 10.15 -7.53 -4.69
C TYR A 193 11.67 -7.45 -4.51
N LYS A 194 12.22 -8.04 -3.45
CA LYS A 194 13.65 -7.88 -3.07
C LYS A 194 14.05 -6.42 -2.91
N VAL A 195 13.09 -5.57 -2.51
CA VAL A 195 13.31 -4.14 -2.27
C VAL A 195 13.72 -3.93 -0.82
N ASN A 196 14.77 -3.14 -0.60
CA ASN A 196 15.16 -2.71 0.74
C ASN A 196 14.56 -1.33 1.02
N LEU A 197 13.58 -1.26 1.93
CA LEU A 197 13.02 0.02 2.33
C LEU A 197 14.00 0.74 3.27
N VAL A 198 14.28 2.02 2.98
CA VAL A 198 15.23 2.85 3.74
C VAL A 198 14.61 4.20 4.14
N PRO A 199 15.15 4.88 5.17
CA PRO A 199 14.76 6.24 5.52
C PRO A 199 14.93 7.22 4.36
N ASN A 200 14.21 8.34 4.42
CA ASN A 200 14.44 9.44 3.50
C ASN A 200 15.86 10.02 3.74
N PRO A 201 16.75 10.06 2.72
CA PRO A 201 18.18 10.31 2.91
C PRO A 201 18.51 11.73 3.38
N ASN A 202 17.62 12.69 3.15
CA ASN A 202 17.83 14.11 3.46
C ASN A 202 17.12 14.58 4.74
N VAL A 203 16.44 13.68 5.46
CA VAL A 203 15.70 14.03 6.68
C VAL A 203 16.53 13.67 7.90
N LYS A 204 16.90 14.68 8.69
CA LYS A 204 17.60 14.47 9.95
C LYS A 204 16.61 14.26 11.09
N LEU A 205 17.01 13.46 12.08
CA LEU A 205 16.26 13.28 13.32
C LEU A 205 15.96 14.67 13.92
N PRO A 206 14.68 15.04 14.13
CA PRO A 206 14.35 16.24 14.89
C PRO A 206 14.93 16.09 16.30
N GLU A 207 15.61 17.11 16.81
CA GLU A 207 16.18 17.08 18.17
C GLU A 207 15.08 16.70 19.19
N GLY A 208 15.22 15.53 19.82
CA GLY A 208 14.29 15.05 20.86
C GLY A 208 13.10 14.20 20.40
N ALA A 209 12.96 13.85 19.11
CA ALA A 209 11.81 13.06 18.64
C ALA A 209 12.00 11.54 18.79
N THR A 210 11.22 10.92 19.68
CA THR A 210 10.79 9.52 19.53
C THR A 210 9.44 9.52 18.83
N MET A 211 9.18 8.59 17.91
CA MET A 211 7.86 8.49 17.27
C MET A 211 6.75 8.45 18.33
N PRO A 212 5.67 9.23 18.18
CA PRO A 212 4.49 9.04 19.01
C PRO A 212 3.92 7.63 18.75
N GLY A 213 3.89 6.82 19.80
CA GLY A 213 3.17 5.54 19.81
C GLY A 213 4.01 4.26 19.85
N VAL A 214 5.33 4.31 20.06
CA VAL A 214 6.07 3.13 20.58
C VAL A 214 6.17 3.29 22.08
N SER A 215 5.25 2.68 22.83
CA SER A 215 5.42 2.54 24.27
C SER A 215 6.71 1.76 24.52
N LYS A 216 7.63 2.38 25.27
CA LYS A 216 8.80 1.73 25.85
C LYS A 216 8.29 0.48 26.59
N PRO A 217 8.91 -0.72 26.43
CA PRO A 217 8.56 -1.84 27.29
C PRO A 217 8.77 -1.38 28.73
N ALA A 218 7.75 -1.53 29.56
CA ALA A 218 7.88 -1.29 30.98
C ALA A 218 8.97 -2.23 31.52
N SER A 219 10.07 -1.63 31.95
CA SER A 219 11.12 -2.28 32.74
C SER A 219 10.60 -2.66 34.11
#